data_AF-A0A955B8X2-F1
#
_entry.id   AF-A0A955B8X2-F1
#
_cell.length_a   1.000
_cell.length_b   1.000
_cell.length_c   1.000
_cell.angle_alpha   90.00
_cell.angle_beta   90.00
_cell.angle_gamma   90.00
#
_symmetry.space_group_name_H-M   'P 1'
#
loop_
_entity.id
_entity.type
_entity.pdbx_description
1 polymer ?
#
loop_
_entity_poly.entity_id
_entity_poly.type
_entity_poly.pdbx_seq_one_letter_code
_entity_poly.pdbx_strand_id
1 'polypeptide(L)'
;MREFDVAVFAASCDTVEDNTKFAKQLELDYPILSDPERKVAPVHGVVDEKQKYPRRWTIFIGKDGVVKHIEKKVDTRGHGTQVLKQLAELKVDKVAKETEDK
;
A
#
# COMPACT_ATOMS: atom_id res chain seq x y z
N MET A 1 -4.61 -5.29 10.25
CA MET A 1 -3.46 -4.43 9.85
C MET A 1 -3.14 -3.39 10.92
N ARG A 2 -4.14 -2.73 11.54
CA ARG A 2 -3.96 -1.74 12.62
C ARG A 2 -3.23 -2.21 13.89
N GLU A 3 -2.91 -3.50 13.98
CA GLU A 3 -2.11 -4.07 15.07
C GLU A 3 -0.60 -3.90 14.85
N PHE A 4 -0.17 -3.60 13.62
CA PHE A 4 1.23 -3.36 13.28
C PHE A 4 1.46 -1.85 13.13
N ASP A 5 2.65 -1.40 13.53
CA ASP A 5 3.08 -0.01 13.37
C ASP A 5 3.46 0.24 11.91
N VAL A 6 2.43 0.37 11.08
CA VAL A 6 2.52 0.55 9.63
C VAL A 6 1.57 1.63 9.16
N ALA A 7 2.02 2.40 8.19
CA ALA A 7 1.15 3.26 7.39
C ALA A 7 0.79 2.54 6.09
N VAL A 8 -0.49 2.62 5.71
CA VAL A 8 -1.00 2.02 4.46
C VAL A 8 -1.30 3.15 3.49
N PHE A 9 -0.81 2.99 2.27
CA PHE A 9 -1.07 3.90 1.15
C PHE A 9 -1.50 3.06 -0.05
N ALA A 10 -2.57 3.47 -0.71
CA ALA A 10 -2.79 3.06 -2.09
C ALA A 10 -1.97 3.98 -3.02
N ALA A 11 -1.66 3.52 -4.24
CA ALA A 11 -0.98 4.35 -5.24
C ALA A 11 -1.62 4.11 -6.61
N SER A 12 -1.88 5.19 -7.35
CA SER A 12 -2.44 5.14 -8.70
C SER A 12 -1.77 6.16 -9.63
N CYS A 13 -1.75 5.87 -10.93
CA CYS A 13 -1.40 6.85 -11.96
C CYS A 13 -2.57 7.78 -12.32
N ASP A 14 -3.71 7.68 -11.65
CA ASP A 14 -4.83 8.60 -11.85
C ASP A 14 -4.57 9.95 -11.18
N THR A 15 -5.34 10.96 -11.58
CA THR A 15 -5.24 12.32 -11.03
C THR A 15 -5.63 12.36 -9.56
N VAL A 16 -5.18 13.39 -8.84
CA VAL A 16 -5.57 13.63 -7.45
C VAL A 16 -7.08 13.75 -7.32
N GLU A 17 -7.75 14.38 -8.29
CA GLU A 17 -9.19 14.58 -8.30
C GLU A 17 -9.94 13.25 -8.40
N ASP A 18 -9.53 12.36 -9.31
CA ASP A 18 -10.15 11.05 -9.50
C ASP A 18 -9.92 10.16 -8.27
N ASN A 19 -8.69 10.13 -7.76
CA ASN A 19 -8.36 9.40 -6.53
C ASN A 19 -9.15 9.93 -5.32
N THR A 20 -9.35 11.24 -5.22
CA THR A 20 -10.15 11.84 -4.13
C THR A 20 -11.61 11.45 -4.23
N LYS A 21 -12.20 11.47 -5.44
CA LYS A 21 -13.58 11.01 -5.65
C LYS A 21 -13.72 9.53 -5.31
N PHE A 22 -12.78 8.70 -5.76
CA PHE A 22 -12.77 7.26 -5.51
C PHE A 22 -12.64 6.94 -4.02
N ALA A 23 -11.72 7.60 -3.31
CA ALA A 23 -11.55 7.43 -1.87
C ALA A 23 -12.82 7.79 -1.08
N LYS A 24 -13.52 8.86 -1.49
CA LYS A 24 -14.80 9.25 -0.90
C LYS A 24 -15.92 8.25 -1.19
N GLN A 25 -16.01 7.75 -2.43
CA GLN A 25 -17.03 6.79 -2.82
C GLN A 25 -16.92 5.45 -2.09
N LEU A 26 -15.69 5.04 -1.76
CA LEU A 26 -15.42 3.78 -1.06
C LEU A 26 -15.19 3.97 0.45
N GLU A 27 -15.34 5.20 0.96
CA GLU A 27 -15.13 5.55 2.37
C GLU A 27 -13.78 5.04 2.91
N LEU A 28 -12.71 5.17 2.11
CA LEU A 28 -11.40 4.66 2.47
C LEU A 28 -10.83 5.40 3.68
N ASP A 29 -10.28 4.65 4.62
CA ASP A 29 -9.60 5.15 5.83
C ASP A 29 -8.09 5.35 5.63
N TYR A 30 -7.61 5.24 4.39
CA TYR A 30 -6.21 5.44 4.01
C TYR A 30 -6.08 6.32 2.75
N PRO A 31 -4.99 7.08 2.64
CA PRO A 31 -4.73 7.93 1.49
C PRO A 31 -4.37 7.14 0.22
N ILE A 32 -4.68 7.75 -0.93
CA ILE A 32 -4.22 7.29 -2.26
C ILE A 32 -3.20 8.28 -2.79
N LEU A 33 -1.98 7.80 -3.06
CA LEU A 33 -0.91 8.55 -3.70
C LEU A 33 -1.18 8.63 -5.21
N SER A 34 -1.08 9.83 -5.76
CA SER A 34 -1.33 10.12 -7.18
C SER A 34 -0.01 10.33 -7.93
N ASP A 35 0.20 9.59 -9.03
CA ASP A 35 1.36 9.67 -9.92
C ASP A 35 0.93 9.83 -11.40
N PRO A 36 0.24 10.93 -11.76
CA PRO A 36 -0.29 11.12 -13.12
C PRO A 36 0.81 11.24 -14.18
N GLU A 37 1.98 11.74 -13.78
CA GLU A 37 3.16 11.87 -14.65
C GLU A 37 3.96 10.57 -14.77
N ARG A 38 3.56 9.51 -14.06
CA ARG A 38 4.25 8.20 -14.05
C ARG A 38 5.74 8.32 -13.71
N LYS A 39 6.10 9.14 -12.74
CA LYS A 39 7.50 9.32 -12.30
C LYS A 39 7.92 8.26 -11.28
N VAL A 40 6.98 7.74 -10.49
CA VAL A 40 7.26 6.81 -9.38
C VAL A 40 6.94 5.38 -9.77
N ALA A 41 5.81 5.15 -10.45
CA ALA A 41 5.35 3.82 -10.81
C ALA A 41 6.36 3.01 -11.67
N PRO A 42 7.06 3.60 -12.67
CA PRO A 42 8.08 2.88 -13.42
C PRO A 42 9.33 2.54 -12.60
N VAL A 43 9.72 3.40 -11.66
CA VAL A 43 10.90 3.19 -10.79
C VAL A 43 10.71 1.95 -9.91
N HIS A 44 9.47 1.71 -9.45
CA HIS A 44 9.12 0.49 -8.71
C HIS A 44 8.84 -0.73 -9.61
N GLY A 45 8.96 -0.58 -10.94
CA GLY A 45 8.70 -1.64 -11.92
C GLY A 45 7.24 -2.10 -11.99
N VAL A 46 6.32 -1.34 -11.38
CA VAL A 46 4.88 -1.66 -11.39
C VAL A 46 4.21 -1.25 -12.69
N VAL A 47 4.81 -0.33 -13.45
CA VAL A 47 4.37 0.10 -14.78
C VAL A 47 5.54 -0.02 -15.76
N ASP A 48 5.27 -0.53 -16.95
CA ASP A 48 6.18 -0.50 -18.09
C ASP A 48 5.54 0.26 -19.26
N GLU A 49 6.33 0.68 -20.25
CA GLU A 49 5.84 1.45 -21.42
C GLU A 49 4.78 0.70 -22.24
N LYS A 50 4.68 -0.63 -22.08
CA LYS A 50 3.73 -1.48 -22.80
C LYS A 50 2.41 -1.62 -22.05
N GLN A 51 2.32 -1.12 -20.82
CA GLN A 51 1.14 -1.27 -19.96
C GLN A 51 0.37 0.03 -19.76
N LYS A 52 -0.94 -0.07 -19.98
CA LYS A 52 -1.86 1.05 -19.77
C LYS A 52 -2.06 1.37 -18.28
N TYR A 53 -2.00 0.36 -17.41
CA TYR A 53 -2.28 0.49 -15.98
C TYR A 53 -1.18 -0.17 -15.12
N PRO A 54 -0.96 0.29 -13.88
CA PRO A 54 -0.06 -0.38 -12.93
C PRO A 54 -0.46 -1.82 -12.62
N ARG A 55 0.53 -2.66 -12.41
CA ARG A 55 0.36 -4.01 -11.85
C ARG A 55 -0.12 -3.90 -10.41
N ARG A 56 -0.98 -4.82 -10.00
CA ARG A 56 -1.46 -4.94 -8.60
C ARG A 56 -0.39 -5.61 -7.74
N TRP A 57 0.56 -4.82 -7.27
CA TRP A 57 1.63 -5.26 -6.37
C TRP A 57 1.50 -4.57 -5.01
N THR A 58 2.00 -5.24 -3.98
CA THR A 58 2.13 -4.65 -2.64
C THR A 58 3.61 -4.54 -2.30
N ILE A 59 4.05 -3.32 -1.98
CA ILE A 59 5.44 -3.02 -1.70
C ILE A 59 5.56 -2.74 -0.21
N PHE A 60 6.45 -3.46 0.47
CA PHE A 60 6.76 -3.28 1.88
C PHE A 60 8.04 -2.45 1.98
N ILE A 61 7.92 -1.25 2.54
CA ILE A 61 9.02 -0.29 2.68
C ILE A 61 9.31 -0.14 4.17
N GLY A 62 10.58 -0.28 4.56
CA GLY A 62 11.00 -0.06 5.93
C GLY A 62 10.97 1.43 6.31
N LYS A 63 11.02 1.73 7.60
CA LYS A 63 11.13 3.12 8.11
C LYS A 63 12.41 3.83 7.64
N ASP A 64 13.40 3.06 7.19
CA ASP A 64 14.64 3.50 6.54
C ASP A 64 14.46 3.87 5.06
N GLY A 65 13.26 3.75 4.50
CA GLY A 65 12.96 4.01 3.09
C GLY A 65 13.37 2.88 2.15
N VAL A 66 13.87 1.74 2.67
CA VAL A 66 14.35 0.63 1.85
C VAL A 66 13.22 -0.37 1.61
N VAL A 67 13.04 -0.79 0.35
CA VAL A 67 12.09 -1.85 0.00
C VAL A 67 12.54 -3.18 0.61
N LYS A 68 11.74 -3.73 1.52
CA LYS A 68 12.01 -5.02 2.19
C LYS A 68 11.40 -6.19 1.45
N HIS A 69 10.25 -5.99 0.80
CA HIS A 69 9.57 -7.04 0.05
C HIS A 69 8.67 -6.44 -1.04
N ILE A 70 8.52 -7.16 -2.15
CA ILE A 70 7.56 -6.83 -3.22
C ILE A 70 6.71 -8.07 -3.47
N GLU A 71 5.45 -8.00 -3.09
CA GLU A 71 4.47 -9.04 -3.37
C GLU A 71 3.85 -8.79 -4.75
N LYS A 72 4.15 -9.69 -5.69
CA LYS A 72 3.69 -9.61 -7.09
C LYS A 72 2.48 -10.50 -7.38
N LYS A 73 2.22 -11.48 -6.52
CA LYS A 73 1.12 -12.46 -6.63
C LYS A 73 0.05 -12.14 -5.58
N VAL A 74 -0.59 -10.99 -5.76
CA VAL A 74 -1.66 -10.54 -4.87
C VAL A 74 -2.91 -11.39 -5.06
N ASP A 75 -3.33 -12.11 -4.02
CA ASP A 75 -4.65 -12.74 -3.96
C ASP A 75 -5.68 -11.71 -3.53
N THR A 76 -6.54 -11.29 -4.45
CA THR A 76 -7.55 -10.25 -4.20
C THR A 76 -8.57 -10.65 -3.13
N ARG A 77 -8.83 -11.96 -2.91
CA ARG A 77 -9.78 -12.43 -1.89
C ARG A 77 -9.12 -12.53 -0.52
N GLY A 78 -7.88 -13.01 -0.48
CA GLY A 78 -7.10 -13.25 0.73
C GLY A 78 -6.11 -12.14 1.10
N HIS A 79 -6.14 -10.99 0.44
CA HIS A 79 -5.05 -10.02 0.48
C HIS A 79 -4.69 -9.56 1.90
N GLY A 80 -5.71 -9.27 2.72
CA GLY A 80 -5.48 -8.85 4.11
C GLY A 80 -4.66 -9.85 4.90
N THR A 81 -4.96 -11.14 4.76
CA THR A 81 -4.21 -12.24 5.40
C THR A 81 -2.80 -12.36 4.84
N GLN A 82 -2.63 -12.20 3.52
CA GLN A 82 -1.32 -12.24 2.87
C GLN A 82 -0.41 -11.12 3.39
N VAL A 83 -0.94 -9.90 3.53
CA VAL A 83 -0.20 -8.76 4.08
C VAL A 83 0.17 -9.01 5.55
N LEU A 84 -0.77 -9.47 6.37
CA LEU A 84 -0.50 -9.77 7.78
C LEU A 84 0.61 -10.82 7.96
N LYS A 85 0.59 -11.87 7.13
CA LYS A 85 1.62 -12.89 7.12
C LYS A 85 2.98 -12.28 6.77
N GLN A 86 3.04 -11.45 5.72
CA GLN A 86 4.28 -10.82 5.30
C GLN A 86 4.83 -9.85 6.35
N LEU A 87 3.97 -9.08 7.03
CA LEU A 87 4.38 -8.20 8.13
C LEU A 87 4.97 -8.98 9.31
N ALA A 88 4.38 -10.13 9.64
CA ALA A 88 4.92 -11.02 10.67
C ALA A 88 6.28 -11.62 10.27
N GLU A 89 6.43 -12.04 9.01
CA GLU A 89 7.72 -12.54 8.48
C GLU A 89 8.81 -11.47 8.48
N LEU A 90 8.44 -10.21 8.19
CA LEU A 90 9.34 -9.05 8.25
C LEU A 90 9.63 -8.56 9.68
N LYS A 91 9.02 -9.19 10.70
CA LYS A 91 9.17 -8.83 12.12
C LYS A 91 8.86 -7.36 12.41
N VAL A 92 7.82 -6.83 11.77
CA VAL A 92 7.38 -5.46 12.01
C VAL A 92 6.82 -5.34 13.43
N ASP A 93 7.16 -4.25 14.11
CA ASP A 93 6.68 -3.96 15.45
C ASP A 93 5.15 -3.86 15.47
N LYS A 94 4.56 -4.35 16.56
CA LYS A 94 3.13 -4.16 16.82
C LYS A 94 2.90 -2.83 17.51
N VAL A 95 1.81 -2.15 17.18
CA VAL A 95 1.40 -0.96 17.92
C VAL A 95 1.10 -1.40 19.35
N ALA A 96 1.80 -0.84 20.32
CA ALA A 96 1.41 -1.00 21.71
C ALA A 96 -0.02 -0.48 21.86
N LYS A 97 -0.96 -1.33 22.28
CA LYS A 97 -2.28 -0.84 22.66
C LYS A 97 -2.08 0.07 23.86
N GLU A 98 -2.18 1.38 23.67
CA GLU A 98 -2.48 2.26 24.80
C GLU A 98 -3.78 1.75 25.41
N THR A 99 -3.69 1.34 26.66
CA THR A 99 -4.82 0.91 27.45
C THR A 99 -5.56 2.20 27.78
N GLU A 100 -6.71 2.45 27.15
CA GLU A 100 -7.61 3.51 27.59
C GLU A 100 -8.14 3.14 28.98
N ASP A 101 -7.42 3.55 30.02
CA ASP A 101 -7.99 3.77 31.35
C ASP A 101 -8.85 5.03 31.26
N LYS A 102 -10.17 4.87 31.17
CA LYS A 102 -11.13 5.83 31.72
C LYS A 102 -12.50 5.24 31.98
#